data_AF-A0A699Z5N1-F1
#
_entry.id   AF-A0A699Z5N1-F1
#
_cell.length_a   1.000
_cell.length_b   1.000
_cell.length_c   1.000
_cell.angle_alpha   90.00
_cell.angle_beta   90.00
_cell.angle_gamma   90.00
#
_symmetry.space_group_name_H-M   'P 1'
#
loop_
_entity.id
_entity.type
_entity.pdbx_description
1 polymer ?
#
loop_
_entity_poly.entity_id
_entity_poly.type
_entity_poly.pdbx_seq_one_letter_code
_entity_poly.pdbx_strand_id
1 'polypeptide(L)'
;MQLMRMIKDQSRSIQFEAFHVFKVFVANPNKPQPIIDILTGNKEKLLKYLEEFHTDKDDDEQFKEEKAVIIKEISMLGLQPAGAGGAAARGPA
;
A
#
# COMPACT_ATOMS: atom_id res chain seq x y z
N MET A 1 -10.16 27.99 -22.97
CA MET A 1 -8.86 27.28 -22.81
C MET A 1 -9.02 26.13 -21.81
N GLN A 2 -9.61 25.00 -22.23
CA GLN A 2 -9.88 23.83 -21.37
C GLN A 2 -8.63 22.94 -21.19
N LEU A 3 -7.62 23.11 -22.05
CA LEU A 3 -6.45 22.23 -22.20
C LEU A 3 -5.46 22.31 -21.02
N MET A 4 -5.37 23.48 -20.37
CA MET A 4 -4.48 23.69 -19.21
C MET A 4 -5.03 23.11 -17.89
N ARG A 5 -6.32 22.70 -17.85
CA ARG A 5 -6.86 21.96 -16.70
C ARG A 5 -6.49 20.48 -16.72
N MET A 6 -6.29 19.90 -17.90
CA MET A 6 -5.96 18.47 -18.07
C MET A 6 -4.50 18.13 -17.71
N ILE A 7 -3.58 19.10 -17.78
CA ILE A 7 -2.18 18.91 -17.36
C ILE A 7 -2.06 18.84 -15.82
N LYS A 8 -3.03 19.39 -15.08
CA LYS A 8 -3.09 19.24 -13.61
C LYS A 8 -3.55 17.86 -13.15
N ASP A 9 -4.06 17.01 -14.04
CA ASP A 9 -4.59 15.68 -13.71
C ASP A 9 -3.51 14.58 -13.68
N GLN A 10 -2.26 14.92 -13.98
CA GLN A 10 -1.15 13.97 -13.85
C GLN A 10 -0.99 13.46 -12.42
N SER A 11 -1.30 14.28 -11.41
CA SER A 11 -1.20 13.85 -10.00
C SER A 11 -2.18 12.71 -9.68
N ARG A 12 -3.39 12.72 -10.23
CA ARG A 12 -4.39 11.66 -10.01
C ARG A 12 -4.02 10.37 -10.75
N SER A 13 -3.51 10.50 -11.98
CA SER A 13 -3.00 9.34 -12.73
C SER A 13 -1.76 8.72 -12.07
N ILE A 14 -0.85 9.53 -11.53
CA ILE A 14 0.33 9.06 -10.80
C ILE A 14 -0.06 8.44 -9.46
N GLN A 15 -1.02 9.01 -8.74
CA GLN A 15 -1.55 8.42 -7.50
C GLN A 15 -2.16 7.04 -7.74
N PHE A 16 -2.85 6.86 -8.87
CA PHE A 16 -3.42 5.58 -9.25
C PHE A 16 -2.35 4.53 -9.56
N GLU A 17 -1.33 4.89 -10.35
CA GLU A 17 -0.18 4.02 -10.61
C GLU A 17 0.59 3.68 -9.32
N ALA A 18 0.77 4.67 -8.43
CA ALA A 18 1.39 4.47 -7.13
C ALA A 18 0.55 3.54 -6.24
N PHE A 19 -0.77 3.63 -6.28
CA PHE A 19 -1.68 2.72 -5.57
C PHE A 19 -1.54 1.28 -6.11
N HIS A 20 -1.47 1.09 -7.42
CA HIS A 20 -1.23 -0.23 -8.01
C HIS A 20 0.11 -0.83 -7.58
N VAL A 21 1.17 -0.04 -7.57
CA VAL A 21 2.49 -0.49 -7.11
C VAL A 21 2.44 -0.81 -5.61
N PHE A 22 1.82 0.04 -4.80
CA PHE A 22 1.62 -0.17 -3.37
C PHE A 22 0.84 -1.47 -3.09
N LYS A 23 -0.21 -1.73 -3.89
CA LYS A 23 -0.97 -2.98 -3.86
C LYS A 23 -0.11 -4.21 -4.03
N VAL A 24 0.81 -4.21 -4.98
CA VAL A 24 1.71 -5.35 -5.21
C VAL A 24 2.63 -5.57 -4.00
N PHE A 25 3.09 -4.51 -3.34
CA PHE A 25 3.88 -4.63 -2.12
C PHE A 25 3.08 -5.21 -0.95
N VAL A 26 1.82 -4.79 -0.77
CA VAL A 26 0.95 -5.30 0.29
C VAL A 26 0.47 -6.72 -0.01
N ALA A 27 0.16 -7.05 -1.27
CA ALA A 27 -0.27 -8.37 -1.69
C ALA A 27 0.86 -9.40 -1.82
N ASN A 28 2.13 -8.99 -1.77
CA ASN A 28 3.26 -9.91 -1.86
C ASN A 28 3.29 -10.85 -0.63
N PRO A 29 3.20 -12.17 -0.79
CA PRO A 29 3.29 -13.11 0.33
C PRO A 29 4.68 -13.13 0.98
N ASN A 30 5.74 -12.83 0.22
CA ASN A 30 7.13 -12.73 0.71
C ASN A 30 7.51 -11.27 0.94
N LYS A 31 6.79 -10.58 1.83
CA LYS A 31 7.08 -9.19 2.19
C LYS A 31 8.44 -9.11 2.90
N PRO A 32 9.40 -8.29 2.40
CA PRO A 32 10.69 -8.15 3.05
C PRO A 32 10.53 -7.43 4.40
N GLN A 33 11.33 -7.82 5.39
CA GLN A 33 11.30 -7.29 6.77
C GLN A 33 11.22 -5.75 6.86
N PRO A 34 11.99 -4.96 6.08
CA PRO A 34 11.93 -3.49 6.14
C PRO A 34 10.56 -2.93 5.73
N ILE A 35 9.87 -3.57 4.78
CA ILE A 35 8.54 -3.14 4.33
C ILE A 35 7.49 -3.43 5.40
N ILE A 36 7.59 -4.58 6.07
CA ILE A 36 6.71 -4.92 7.20
C ILE A 36 6.88 -3.88 8.31
N ASP A 37 8.12 -3.56 8.69
CA ASP A 37 8.41 -2.59 9.75
C ASP A 37 7.81 -1.20 9.45
N ILE A 38 7.97 -0.72 8.21
CA ILE A 38 7.39 0.55 7.75
C ILE A 38 5.86 0.50 7.75
N LEU A 39 5.25 -0.59 7.27
CA LEU A 39 3.79 -0.76 7.20
C LEU A 39 3.18 -0.82 8.60
N THR A 40 3.78 -1.57 9.53
CA THR A 40 3.32 -1.68 10.92
C THR A 40 3.51 -0.37 11.68
N GLY A 41 4.65 0.30 11.52
CA GLY A 41 4.93 1.59 12.16
C GLY A 41 4.06 2.75 11.66
N ASN A 42 3.55 2.67 10.42
CA ASN A 42 2.67 3.69 9.83
C ASN A 42 1.23 3.20 9.62
N LYS A 43 0.86 2.06 10.23
CA LYS A 43 -0.41 1.37 10.00
C LYS A 43 -1.62 2.30 10.12
N GLU A 44 -1.73 3.06 11.21
CA GLU A 44 -2.86 3.97 11.43
C GLU A 44 -2.94 5.07 10.38
N LYS A 45 -1.78 5.64 9.99
CA LYS A 45 -1.71 6.68 8.96
C LYS A 45 -2.09 6.11 7.59
N LEU A 46 -1.67 4.88 7.27
CA LEU A 46 -2.00 4.22 6.02
C LEU A 46 -3.48 3.86 5.94
N LEU A 47 -4.08 3.34 7.01
CA LEU A 47 -5.51 3.05 7.05
C LEU A 47 -6.33 4.32 6.86
N LYS A 48 -6.00 5.38 7.59
CA LYS A 48 -6.67 6.68 7.46
C LYS A 48 -6.50 7.30 6.07
N TYR A 49 -5.29 7.22 5.52
CA TYR A 49 -5.02 7.68 4.16
C TYR A 49 -5.84 6.89 3.13
N LEU A 50 -5.89 5.55 3.26
CA LEU A 50 -6.66 4.71 2.37
C LEU A 50 -8.16 5.00 2.47
N GLU A 51 -8.71 5.27 3.66
CA GLU A 51 -10.11 5.67 3.83
C GLU A 51 -10.43 6.96 3.06
N GLU A 52 -9.63 8.01 3.22
CA GLU A 52 -9.78 9.31 2.53
C GLU A 52 -9.27 9.31 1.08
N PHE A 53 -8.65 8.21 0.62
CA PHE A 53 -8.11 8.09 -0.73
C PHE A 53 -9.27 7.98 -1.73
N HIS A 54 -9.48 9.05 -2.48
CA HIS A 54 -10.47 9.13 -3.55
C HIS A 54 -9.80 9.44 -4.89
N THR A 55 -10.13 8.68 -5.92
CA THR A 55 -9.71 8.92 -7.30
C THR A 55 -10.93 9.16 -8.19
N ASP A 56 -10.78 9.70 -9.40
CA ASP A 56 -11.91 9.76 -10.37
C ASP A 56 -12.47 8.37 -10.73
N LYS A 57 -11.77 7.28 -10.34
CA LYS A 57 -12.20 5.89 -10.47
C LYS A 57 -12.88 5.33 -9.20
N ASP A 58 -13.20 6.16 -8.21
CA ASP A 58 -13.95 5.71 -7.03
C ASP A 58 -15.36 5.18 -7.36
N ASP A 59 -15.90 5.42 -8.57
CA ASP A 59 -17.14 4.79 -9.03
C ASP A 59 -16.94 3.34 -9.53
N ASP A 60 -15.69 2.94 -9.83
CA ASP A 60 -15.38 1.56 -10.23
C ASP A 60 -15.46 0.61 -9.03
N GLU A 61 -16.38 -0.36 -9.09
CA GLU A 61 -16.55 -1.39 -8.06
C GLU A 61 -15.25 -2.17 -7.80
N GLN A 62 -14.48 -2.46 -8.84
CA GLN A 62 -13.17 -3.13 -8.73
C GLN A 62 -12.22 -2.36 -7.82
N PHE A 63 -12.16 -1.02 -7.95
CA PHE A 63 -11.26 -0.21 -7.14
C PHE A 63 -11.67 -0.20 -5.66
N LYS A 64 -12.98 -0.13 -5.37
CA LYS A 64 -13.51 -0.24 -4.00
C LYS A 64 -13.15 -1.58 -3.36
N GLU A 65 -13.26 -2.66 -4.12
CA GLU A 65 -12.95 -4.01 -3.66
C GLU A 65 -11.45 -4.19 -3.38
N GLU A 66 -10.58 -3.72 -4.29
CA GLU A 66 -9.13 -3.73 -4.10
C GLU A 66 -8.71 -2.89 -2.89
N LYS A 67 -9.26 -1.68 -2.74
CA LYS A 67 -9.03 -0.82 -1.57
C LYS A 67 -9.43 -1.52 -0.28
N ALA A 68 -10.59 -2.16 -0.22
CA ALA A 68 -11.04 -2.89 0.96
C ALA A 68 -10.11 -4.07 1.32
N VAL A 69 -9.61 -4.81 0.32
CA VAL A 69 -8.65 -5.90 0.54
C VAL A 69 -7.33 -5.37 1.12
N ILE A 70 -6.80 -4.28 0.58
CA ILE A 70 -5.56 -3.64 1.05
C ILE A 70 -5.69 -3.20 2.51
N ILE A 71 -6.79 -2.51 2.84
CA ILE A 71 -7.10 -2.04 4.20
C ILE A 71 -7.16 -3.24 5.16
N LYS A 72 -7.82 -4.33 4.75
CA LYS A 72 -7.92 -5.56 5.56
C LYS A 72 -6.55 -6.20 5.79
N GLU A 73 -5.72 -6.29 4.75
CA GLU A 73 -4.37 -6.87 4.83
C GLU A 73 -3.45 -6.06 5.75
N ILE A 74 -3.47 -4.72 5.62
CA ILE A 74 -2.73 -3.81 6.53
C ILE A 74 -3.27 -3.91 7.96
N SER A 75 -4.58 -4.07 8.14
CA SER A 75 -5.18 -4.29 9.45
C SER A 75 -4.71 -5.61 10.09
N MET A 76 -4.55 -6.66 9.29
CA MET A 76 -4.05 -7.97 9.70
C MET A 76 -2.53 -8.03 9.91
N LEU A 77 -1.76 -7.08 9.33
CA LEU A 77 -0.28 -6.99 9.38
C LEU A 77 0.34 -6.70 10.77
N GLY A 78 -0.41 -6.91 11.86
CA GLY A 78 0.09 -6.91 13.24
C GLY A 78 -0.29 -8.17 14.03
N LEU A 79 -0.97 -9.13 13.42
CA LEU A 79 -1.39 -10.38 14.07
C LEU A 79 -0.49 -11.57 13.71
N GLN A 80 0.45 -11.41 12.77
CA GLN A 80 1.50 -12.41 12.55
C GLN A 80 2.58 -12.21 13.62
N PRO A 81 2.88 -13.24 14.44
CA PRO A 81 3.94 -13.13 15.42
C PRO A 81 5.24 -12.80 14.69
N ALA A 82 5.87 -11.72 15.11
CA ALA A 82 7.24 -11.41 14.75
C ALA A 82 8.12 -12.61 15.14
N GLY A 83 8.41 -13.50 14.19
CA GLY A 83 9.09 -14.74 14.52
C GLY A 83 9.17 -15.76 13.40
N ALA A 84 9.80 -15.42 12.27
CA ALA A 84 10.57 -16.37 11.45
C ALA A 84 11.14 -15.62 10.23
N GLY A 85 12.45 -15.40 10.19
CA GLY A 85 13.11 -14.95 8.95
C GLY A 85 14.41 -14.15 9.12
N GLY A 86 14.81 -13.80 10.33
CA GLY A 86 16.12 -13.20 10.62
C GLY A 86 17.14 -14.24 11.08
N ALA A 87 17.49 -15.22 10.24
CA ALA A 87 18.54 -16.19 10.56
C ALA A 87 19.29 -16.66 9.30
N ALA A 88 20.28 -15.86 8.88
CA ALA A 88 21.52 -16.23 8.14
C ALA A 88 22.09 -14.96 7.50
N ALA A 89 23.32 -14.50 7.70
CA ALA A 89 24.46 -15.06 8.37
C ALA A 89 25.39 -13.90 8.80
N ARG A 90 25.60 -13.73 10.10
CA ARG A 90 26.85 -13.16 10.64
C ARG A 90 27.58 -14.34 11.27
N GLY A 91 28.57 -14.86 10.56
CA GLY A 91 29.60 -15.73 11.11
C GLY A 91 30.95 -15.00 11.01
N PRO A 92 31.75 -14.95 12.08
CA PRO A 92 33.04 -14.28 12.07
C PRO A 92 34.13 -15.23 11.56
N ALA A 93 35.06 -14.70 10.76
CA ALA A 93 36.40 -15.24 10.58
C ALA A 93 37.31 -14.08 10.18
#